data_AF-A0A934XST4-F1
#
_entry.id   AF-A0A934XST4-F1
#
_cell.length_a   1.000
_cell.length_b   1.000
_cell.length_c   1.000
_cell.angle_alpha   90.00
_cell.angle_beta   90.00
_cell.angle_gamma   90.00
#
_symmetry.space_group_name_H-M   'P 1'
#
loop_
_entity.id
_entity.type
_entity.pdbx_description
1 polymer ?
#
loop_
_entity_poly.entity_id
_entity_poly.type
_entity_poly.pdbx_seq_one_letter_code
_entity_poly.pdbx_strand_id
1 'polypeptide(L)'
;MLPVFDDLTITITATEPPAQGANVTVSYANATTTGAFSLAAVAAQVDALKLALQRSDPVRDDLCGAGAALFAALFAGPLFRTYTTASALAQERGHILRLLLNTDIPALVAVPWEYLYDRDLARWLALDGRLSLVRSLPVAARPALPVEGALRVLVLISAPTDLPALDSTREWNNLQAVADSAAIELIPCAPTYEALQAALRQAPHVFHFVGHGALDEASQAGLLVFCDHAGCSQPVYASDLATLLSDCKSLRLALLNACQGAAPTAASAFAGVAQKLIQQGTPAVIAMQAPIVDDHAIRFAQEFYRGLADGYGIEAAVGEGRKRVNEVAASWGIPTLYFQGSEPFAIPVLSDAQKAARLWEKAPQVSEPARRRALLERILALDTKHAGAQAAAADPKQRRGCAALRHGVAVGRPGCMARRVPHAGTGRGPGAQLSRHALPAGRTAGQIGRSPHRSRGPRRGPTLPADPQRPARRTAGALPRLGVGPRGPPAAGWLGQRPLSARRG
;
A
#
# COMPACT_ATOMS: atom_id res chain seq x y z
N MET A 1 10.05 13.92 -19.65
CA MET A 1 8.83 14.41 -20.32
C MET A 1 7.72 13.50 -19.86
N LEU A 2 6.60 14.03 -19.34
CA LEU A 2 5.48 13.18 -18.92
C LEU A 2 4.98 12.38 -20.14
N PRO A 3 4.54 11.12 -19.96
CA PRO A 3 4.04 10.30 -21.06
C PRO A 3 2.87 11.00 -21.76
N VAL A 4 2.84 10.91 -23.09
CA VAL A 4 1.69 11.31 -23.90
C VAL A 4 0.75 10.13 -24.01
N PHE A 5 -0.53 10.37 -23.73
CA PHE A 5 -1.54 9.33 -23.70
C PHE A 5 -2.52 9.46 -24.87
N ASP A 6 -2.90 8.31 -25.39
CA ASP A 6 -4.05 8.11 -26.26
C ASP A 6 -5.14 7.44 -25.40
N ASP A 7 -6.27 8.12 -25.17
CA ASP A 7 -7.33 7.61 -24.30
C ASP A 7 -8.32 6.71 -25.07
N LEU A 8 -8.49 5.46 -24.60
CA LEU A 8 -9.55 4.53 -24.96
C LEU A 8 -10.53 4.43 -23.79
N THR A 9 -11.66 5.12 -23.90
CA THR A 9 -12.68 5.12 -22.85
C THR A 9 -13.62 3.94 -23.02
N ILE A 10 -13.69 3.08 -22.01
CA ILE A 10 -14.55 1.88 -21.96
C ILE A 10 -15.62 2.14 -20.90
N THR A 11 -16.82 2.49 -21.32
CA THR A 11 -17.96 2.71 -20.41
C THR A 11 -18.87 1.49 -20.44
N ILE A 12 -19.11 0.89 -19.27
CA ILE A 12 -20.02 -0.26 -19.11
C ILE A 12 -21.24 0.16 -18.29
N THR A 13 -22.40 0.17 -18.93
CA THR A 13 -23.70 0.54 -18.34
C THR A 13 -24.67 -0.63 -18.35
N ALA A 14 -25.66 -0.63 -17.45
CA ALA A 14 -26.66 -1.67 -17.41
C ALA A 14 -27.54 -1.60 -18.67
N THR A 15 -27.97 -2.75 -19.19
CA THR A 15 -29.05 -2.76 -20.18
C THR A 15 -30.39 -2.57 -19.48
N GLU A 16 -31.38 -2.00 -20.17
CA GLU A 16 -32.77 -2.07 -19.73
C GLU A 16 -33.52 -3.10 -20.58
N PRO A 17 -34.12 -4.15 -19.98
CA PRO A 17 -34.08 -4.52 -18.57
C PRO A 17 -32.74 -5.16 -18.13
N PRO A 18 -32.31 -5.00 -16.86
CA PRO A 18 -30.96 -5.35 -16.36
C PRO A 18 -30.59 -6.85 -16.46
N ALA A 19 -31.56 -7.72 -16.74
CA ALA A 19 -31.33 -9.15 -16.95
C ALA A 19 -30.65 -9.49 -18.28
N GLN A 20 -30.52 -8.54 -19.24
CA GLN A 20 -30.01 -8.81 -20.59
C GLN A 20 -28.49 -8.56 -20.75
N GLY A 21 -27.77 -8.22 -19.68
CA GLY A 21 -26.33 -7.99 -19.70
C GLY A 21 -25.95 -6.51 -19.48
N ALA A 22 -24.81 -6.10 -20.01
CA ALA A 22 -24.35 -4.71 -19.93
C ALA A 22 -24.01 -4.19 -21.34
N ASN A 23 -24.36 -2.94 -21.60
CA ASN A 23 -23.91 -2.23 -22.80
C ASN A 23 -22.47 -1.77 -22.58
N VAL A 24 -21.61 -2.00 -23.56
CA VAL A 24 -20.26 -1.47 -23.57
C VAL A 24 -20.15 -0.44 -24.67
N THR A 25 -19.68 0.74 -24.29
CA THR A 25 -19.36 1.82 -25.22
C THR A 25 -17.87 2.06 -25.15
N VAL A 26 -17.17 1.83 -26.27
CA VAL A 26 -15.74 2.12 -26.42
C VAL A 26 -15.58 3.36 -27.28
N SER A 27 -14.90 4.39 -26.76
CA SER A 27 -14.64 5.63 -27.49
C SER A 27 -13.15 5.87 -27.65
N TYR A 28 -12.71 6.19 -28.87
CA TYR A 28 -11.33 6.52 -29.23
C TYR A 28 -11.31 7.53 -30.37
N ALA A 29 -10.50 8.59 -30.26
CA ALA A 29 -10.31 9.61 -31.31
C ALA A 29 -11.61 10.09 -31.99
N ASN A 30 -12.63 10.40 -31.17
CA ASN A 30 -14.00 10.83 -31.57
C ASN A 30 -14.89 9.75 -32.22
N ALA A 31 -14.39 8.54 -32.43
CA ALA A 31 -15.22 7.40 -32.83
C ALA A 31 -15.76 6.69 -31.60
N THR A 32 -17.05 6.35 -31.64
CA THR A 32 -17.71 5.55 -30.60
C THR A 32 -18.22 4.25 -31.20
N THR A 33 -17.86 3.14 -30.57
CA THR A 33 -18.29 1.79 -30.93
C THR A 33 -19.08 1.20 -29.77
N THR A 34 -20.24 0.62 -30.05
CA THR A 34 -21.05 -0.05 -29.05
C THR A 34 -20.99 -1.57 -29.23
N GLY A 35 -21.14 -2.28 -28.11
CA GLY A 35 -21.21 -3.72 -28.04
C GLY A 35 -21.89 -4.15 -26.74
N ALA A 36 -21.87 -5.45 -26.47
CA ALA A 36 -22.46 -6.02 -25.27
C ALA A 36 -21.40 -6.80 -24.48
N PHE A 37 -21.52 -6.74 -23.15
CA PHE A 37 -20.75 -7.55 -22.22
C PHE A 37 -21.71 -8.29 -21.30
N SER A 38 -21.48 -9.59 -21.10
CA SER A 38 -22.26 -10.41 -20.18
C SER A 38 -21.36 -10.93 -19.07
N LEU A 39 -21.51 -10.36 -17.87
CA LEU A 39 -20.82 -10.88 -16.68
C LEU A 39 -21.24 -12.32 -16.40
N ALA A 40 -22.52 -12.67 -16.65
CA ALA A 40 -23.03 -14.02 -16.47
C ALA A 40 -22.31 -15.04 -17.36
N ALA A 41 -21.92 -14.66 -18.58
CA ALA A 41 -21.20 -15.54 -19.50
C ALA A 41 -19.77 -15.87 -19.04
N VAL A 42 -19.17 -15.03 -18.20
CA VAL A 42 -17.81 -15.21 -17.66
C VAL A 42 -17.76 -15.30 -16.13
N ALA A 43 -18.91 -15.55 -15.49
CA ALA A 43 -19.03 -15.50 -14.03
C ALA A 43 -18.11 -16.52 -13.35
N ALA A 44 -18.07 -17.75 -13.86
CA ALA A 44 -17.19 -18.81 -13.33
C ALA A 44 -15.71 -18.43 -13.38
N GLN A 45 -15.27 -17.77 -14.46
CA GLN A 45 -13.88 -17.32 -14.60
C GLN A 45 -13.57 -16.13 -13.70
N VAL A 46 -14.50 -15.18 -13.57
CA VAL A 46 -14.36 -14.05 -12.64
C VAL A 46 -14.31 -14.55 -11.19
N ASP A 47 -15.13 -15.52 -10.83
CA ASP A 47 -15.13 -16.10 -9.49
C ASP A 47 -13.85 -16.91 -9.22
N ALA A 48 -13.35 -17.65 -10.23
CA ALA A 48 -12.05 -18.32 -10.14
C ALA A 48 -10.90 -17.32 -9.93
N LEU A 49 -10.92 -16.19 -10.65
CA LEU A 49 -9.98 -15.08 -10.44
C LEU A 49 -10.06 -14.55 -9.01
N LYS A 50 -11.26 -14.19 -8.53
CA LYS A 50 -11.45 -13.67 -7.16
C LYS A 50 -10.96 -14.65 -6.10
N LEU A 51 -11.29 -15.94 -6.25
CA LEU A 51 -10.88 -16.99 -5.33
C LEU A 51 -9.37 -17.20 -5.35
N ALA A 52 -8.74 -17.16 -6.53
CA ALA A 52 -7.29 -17.26 -6.64
C ALA A 52 -6.61 -16.08 -5.93
N LEU A 53 -7.13 -14.86 -6.10
CA LEU A 53 -6.58 -13.65 -5.47
C LEU A 53 -6.77 -13.58 -3.95
N GLN A 54 -7.62 -14.42 -3.36
CA GLN A 54 -7.72 -14.57 -1.91
C GLN A 54 -6.58 -15.41 -1.31
N ARG A 55 -5.83 -16.13 -2.15
CA ARG A 55 -4.69 -16.93 -1.71
C ARG A 55 -3.47 -16.04 -1.53
N SER A 56 -2.63 -16.35 -0.54
CA SER A 56 -1.36 -15.63 -0.32
C SER A 56 -0.40 -15.76 -1.50
N ASP A 57 -0.47 -16.86 -2.26
CA ASP A 57 0.33 -17.13 -3.45
C ASP A 57 -0.55 -17.64 -4.60
N PRO A 58 -1.16 -16.74 -5.38
CA PRO A 58 -1.97 -17.14 -6.54
C PRO A 58 -1.08 -17.75 -7.64
N VAL A 59 -1.55 -18.84 -8.24
CA VAL A 59 -0.85 -19.53 -9.34
C VAL A 59 -1.11 -18.80 -10.66
N ARG A 60 -0.07 -18.38 -11.37
CA ARG A 60 -0.17 -17.57 -12.61
C ARG A 60 -1.01 -18.26 -13.70
N ASP A 61 -0.86 -19.57 -13.90
CA ASP A 61 -1.56 -20.29 -14.97
C ASP A 61 -3.09 -20.32 -14.76
N ASP A 62 -3.54 -20.42 -13.50
CA ASP A 62 -4.96 -20.34 -13.14
C ASP A 62 -5.56 -18.98 -13.55
N LEU A 63 -4.77 -17.90 -13.42
CA LEU A 63 -5.18 -16.55 -13.77
C LEU A 63 -5.24 -16.36 -15.29
N CYS A 64 -4.31 -16.94 -16.06
CA CYS A 64 -4.20 -16.75 -17.52
C CYS A 64 -5.50 -17.14 -18.23
N GLY A 65 -6.06 -18.31 -17.91
CA GLY A 65 -7.28 -18.82 -18.55
C GLY A 65 -8.50 -17.93 -18.27
N ALA A 66 -8.66 -17.53 -17.00
CA ALA A 66 -9.75 -16.65 -16.59
C ALA A 66 -9.60 -15.23 -17.14
N GLY A 67 -8.38 -14.69 -17.15
CA GLY A 67 -8.04 -13.39 -17.74
C GLY A 67 -8.27 -13.33 -19.24
N ALA A 68 -7.97 -14.42 -19.96
CA ALA A 68 -8.24 -14.54 -21.39
C ALA A 68 -9.74 -14.55 -21.69
N ALA A 69 -10.53 -15.28 -20.89
CA ALA A 69 -11.98 -15.30 -21.04
C ALA A 69 -12.60 -13.93 -20.76
N LEU A 70 -12.11 -13.23 -19.73
CA LEU A 70 -12.56 -11.87 -19.42
C LEU A 70 -12.21 -10.89 -20.55
N PHE A 71 -11.00 -10.97 -21.11
CA PHE A 71 -10.58 -10.16 -22.25
C PHE A 71 -11.45 -10.42 -23.49
N ALA A 72 -11.67 -11.69 -23.84
CA ALA A 72 -12.50 -12.06 -24.99
C ALA A 72 -13.96 -11.60 -24.84
N ALA A 73 -14.50 -11.62 -23.61
CA ALA A 73 -15.84 -11.11 -23.34
C ALA A 73 -15.93 -9.59 -23.42
N LEU A 74 -14.92 -8.85 -22.96
CA LEU A 74 -14.91 -7.38 -23.01
C LEU A 74 -14.68 -6.86 -24.43
N PHE A 75 -13.69 -7.42 -25.13
CA PHE A 75 -13.33 -7.02 -26.48
C PHE A 75 -13.89 -8.02 -27.49
N ALA A 76 -15.21 -8.09 -27.59
CA ALA A 76 -15.90 -8.89 -28.59
C ALA A 76 -16.21 -8.08 -29.86
N GLY A 77 -16.05 -8.71 -31.02
CA GLY A 77 -16.52 -8.18 -32.31
C GLY A 77 -15.98 -6.77 -32.63
N PRO A 78 -16.85 -5.75 -32.84
CA PRO A 78 -16.42 -4.39 -33.12
C PRO A 78 -15.50 -3.77 -32.06
N LEU A 79 -15.70 -4.11 -30.78
CA LEU A 79 -14.91 -3.55 -29.68
C LEU A 79 -13.44 -3.96 -29.77
N PHE A 80 -13.17 -5.21 -30.18
CA PHE A 80 -11.82 -5.69 -30.41
C PHE A 80 -11.11 -4.89 -31.50
N ARG A 81 -11.79 -4.62 -32.63
CA ARG A 81 -11.22 -3.83 -33.73
C ARG A 81 -10.87 -2.42 -33.28
N THR A 82 -11.71 -1.80 -32.46
CA THR A 82 -11.43 -0.48 -31.90
C THR A 82 -10.22 -0.51 -30.97
N TYR A 83 -10.12 -1.50 -30.09
CA TYR A 83 -8.95 -1.69 -29.23
C TYR A 83 -7.65 -1.91 -30.02
N THR A 84 -7.65 -2.82 -30.99
CA THR A 84 -6.44 -3.11 -31.79
C THR A 84 -6.02 -1.92 -32.63
N THR A 85 -6.97 -1.19 -33.22
CA THR A 85 -6.70 0.05 -33.95
C THR A 85 -6.09 1.12 -33.05
N ALA A 86 -6.68 1.34 -31.86
CA ALA A 86 -6.18 2.30 -30.90
C ALA A 86 -4.77 1.92 -30.40
N SER A 87 -4.53 0.63 -30.14
CA SER A 87 -3.21 0.12 -29.73
C SER A 87 -2.16 0.31 -30.82
N ALA A 88 -2.51 0.09 -32.09
CA ALA A 88 -1.59 0.28 -33.21
C ALA A 88 -1.23 1.76 -33.39
N LEU A 89 -2.23 2.64 -33.39
CA LEU A 89 -2.03 4.09 -33.55
C LEU A 89 -1.23 4.71 -32.38
N ALA A 90 -1.52 4.31 -31.14
CA ALA A 90 -0.74 4.77 -29.99
C ALA A 90 0.72 4.33 -30.12
N GLN A 91 0.96 3.08 -30.54
CA GLN A 91 2.31 2.56 -30.74
C GLN A 91 3.06 3.28 -31.88
N GLU A 92 2.41 3.55 -33.01
CA GLU A 92 3.00 4.30 -34.14
C GLU A 92 3.42 5.72 -33.72
N ARG A 93 2.68 6.33 -32.81
CA ARG A 93 2.98 7.67 -32.25
C ARG A 93 3.99 7.64 -31.11
N GLY A 94 4.33 6.47 -30.59
CA GLY A 94 5.12 6.34 -29.35
C GLY A 94 4.37 6.81 -28.09
N HIS A 95 3.03 6.84 -28.14
CA HIS A 95 2.17 7.17 -27.01
C HIS A 95 1.84 5.93 -26.18
N ILE A 96 1.40 6.14 -24.94
CA ILE A 96 0.81 5.08 -24.10
C ILE A 96 -0.70 5.04 -24.39
N LEU A 97 -1.26 3.86 -24.66
CA LEU A 97 -2.72 3.70 -24.74
C LEU A 97 -3.29 3.57 -23.33
N ARG A 98 -4.09 4.55 -22.90
CA ARG A 98 -4.79 4.52 -21.61
C ARG A 98 -6.19 3.94 -21.76
N LEU A 99 -6.42 2.82 -21.11
CA LEU A 99 -7.71 2.15 -20.97
C LEU A 99 -8.45 2.76 -19.76
N LEU A 100 -9.36 3.69 -20.03
CA LEU A 100 -10.21 4.33 -19.01
C LEU A 100 -11.47 3.49 -18.81
N LEU A 101 -11.48 2.62 -17.80
CA LEU A 101 -12.63 1.78 -17.50
C LEU A 101 -13.62 2.51 -16.59
N ASN A 102 -14.82 2.80 -17.09
CA ASN A 102 -15.87 3.52 -16.40
C ASN A 102 -17.09 2.63 -16.15
N THR A 103 -17.37 2.33 -14.89
CA THR A 103 -18.59 1.63 -14.48
C THR A 103 -18.93 1.93 -13.02
N ASP A 104 -20.20 2.12 -12.73
CA ASP A 104 -20.76 2.25 -11.38
C ASP A 104 -21.51 0.97 -10.93
N ILE A 105 -21.57 -0.05 -11.80
CA ILE A 105 -22.25 -1.30 -11.52
C ILE A 105 -21.44 -2.09 -10.48
N PRO A 106 -21.97 -2.34 -9.27
CA PRO A 106 -21.20 -2.93 -8.17
C PRO A 106 -20.53 -4.27 -8.53
N ALA A 107 -21.24 -5.13 -9.27
CA ALA A 107 -20.71 -6.43 -9.69
C ALA A 107 -19.51 -6.30 -10.63
N LEU A 108 -19.45 -5.25 -11.47
CA LEU A 108 -18.37 -4.99 -12.41
C LEU A 108 -17.22 -4.21 -11.79
N VAL A 109 -17.50 -3.37 -10.79
CA VAL A 109 -16.46 -2.77 -9.94
C VAL A 109 -15.66 -3.87 -9.25
N ALA A 110 -16.30 -4.98 -8.84
CA ALA A 110 -15.63 -6.10 -8.20
C ALA A 110 -14.85 -7.02 -9.17
N VAL A 111 -14.91 -6.80 -10.48
CA VAL A 111 -14.15 -7.59 -11.45
C VAL A 111 -12.69 -7.15 -11.43
N PRO A 112 -11.72 -8.09 -11.41
CA PRO A 112 -10.30 -7.76 -11.37
C PRO A 112 -9.73 -7.50 -12.77
N TRP A 113 -10.12 -6.36 -13.36
CA TRP A 113 -9.77 -5.95 -14.73
C TRP A 113 -8.27 -5.85 -15.00
N GLU A 114 -7.45 -5.69 -13.96
CA GLU A 114 -6.00 -5.68 -14.03
C GLU A 114 -5.41 -7.03 -14.51
N TYR A 115 -6.22 -8.09 -14.49
CA TYR A 115 -5.90 -9.41 -15.03
C TYR A 115 -6.53 -9.67 -16.41
N LEU A 116 -6.85 -8.62 -17.17
CA LEU A 116 -7.12 -8.79 -18.59
C LEU A 116 -5.87 -9.34 -19.30
N TYR A 117 -6.03 -10.46 -20.00
CA TYR A 117 -4.95 -11.15 -20.71
C TYR A 117 -5.28 -11.28 -22.19
N ASP A 118 -4.42 -10.72 -23.02
CA ASP A 118 -4.48 -10.86 -24.47
C ASP A 118 -3.76 -12.16 -24.86
N ARG A 119 -4.54 -13.18 -25.23
CA ARG A 119 -4.01 -14.51 -25.54
C ARG A 119 -3.18 -14.53 -26.82
N ASP A 120 -3.56 -13.74 -27.81
CA ASP A 120 -2.93 -13.72 -29.12
C ASP A 120 -1.53 -13.09 -29.03
N LEU A 121 -1.39 -12.08 -28.15
CA LEU A 121 -0.12 -11.41 -27.87
C LEU A 121 0.62 -11.96 -26.63
N ALA A 122 0.06 -12.98 -25.99
CA ALA A 122 0.58 -13.60 -24.77
C ALA A 122 1.00 -12.59 -23.68
N ARG A 123 0.16 -11.56 -23.43
CA ARG A 123 0.50 -10.45 -22.52
C ARG A 123 -0.64 -10.05 -21.59
N TRP A 124 -0.26 -9.63 -20.38
CA TRP A 124 -1.14 -8.96 -19.44
C TRP A 124 -1.18 -7.47 -19.75
N LEU A 125 -2.38 -6.92 -19.91
CA LEU A 125 -2.53 -5.51 -20.27
C LEU A 125 -1.94 -4.59 -19.19
N ALA A 126 -2.15 -4.91 -17.92
CA ALA A 126 -1.68 -4.10 -16.78
C ALA A 126 -0.16 -4.17 -16.50
N LEU A 127 0.58 -5.04 -17.20
CA LEU A 127 2.04 -5.17 -17.08
C LEU A 127 2.79 -4.65 -18.31
N ASP A 128 2.08 -4.36 -19.41
CA ASP A 128 2.68 -3.82 -20.62
C ASP A 128 2.91 -2.31 -20.47
N GLY A 129 4.16 -1.85 -20.58
CA GLY A 129 4.50 -0.43 -20.45
C GLY A 129 3.94 0.47 -21.56
N ARG A 130 3.38 -0.11 -22.62
CA ARG A 130 2.67 0.62 -23.70
C ARG A 130 1.20 0.86 -23.36
N LEU A 131 0.69 0.24 -22.30
CA LEU A 131 -0.70 0.33 -21.86
C LEU A 131 -0.77 0.89 -20.45
N SER A 132 -1.83 1.63 -20.15
CA SER A 132 -2.20 2.00 -18.79
C SER A 132 -3.65 1.62 -18.56
N LEU A 133 -3.95 0.91 -17.46
CA LEU A 133 -5.32 0.58 -17.08
C LEU A 133 -5.72 1.38 -15.84
N VAL A 134 -6.75 2.20 -15.99
CA VAL A 134 -7.25 3.11 -14.96
C VAL A 134 -8.74 2.88 -14.75
N ARG A 135 -9.16 2.78 -13.49
CA ARG A 135 -10.59 2.79 -13.14
C ARG A 135 -11.05 4.24 -12.97
N SER A 136 -11.97 4.67 -13.82
CA SER A 136 -12.63 5.97 -13.72
C SER A 136 -14.04 5.77 -13.15
N LEU A 137 -14.47 6.69 -12.29
CA LEU A 137 -15.88 6.79 -11.88
C LEU A 137 -16.55 7.92 -12.67
N PRO A 138 -17.89 8.00 -12.72
CA PRO A 138 -18.60 9.12 -13.33
C PRO A 138 -18.74 10.29 -12.34
N VAL A 139 -17.61 10.84 -11.85
CA VAL A 139 -17.59 12.08 -11.04
C VAL A 139 -16.76 13.17 -11.71
N ALA A 140 -16.99 14.43 -11.36
CA ALA A 140 -16.34 15.56 -12.01
C ALA A 140 -14.83 15.57 -11.73
N ALA A 141 -14.03 15.58 -12.80
CA ALA A 141 -12.58 15.69 -12.69
C ALA A 141 -12.19 17.01 -11.99
N ARG A 142 -11.20 16.93 -11.11
CA ARG A 142 -10.57 18.13 -10.53
C ARG A 142 -9.35 18.53 -11.36
N PRO A 143 -9.09 19.83 -11.52
CA PRO A 143 -7.89 20.27 -12.23
C PRO A 143 -6.65 19.80 -11.47
N ALA A 144 -5.63 19.39 -12.23
CA ALA A 144 -4.31 19.15 -11.68
C ALA A 144 -3.79 20.45 -11.05
N LEU A 145 -3.22 20.33 -9.85
CA LEU A 145 -2.58 21.44 -9.17
C LEU A 145 -1.10 21.08 -9.01
N PRO A 146 -0.19 21.90 -9.56
CA PRO A 146 1.23 21.62 -9.47
C PRO A 146 1.65 21.51 -8.01
N VAL A 147 2.55 20.58 -7.72
CA VAL A 147 3.23 20.50 -6.43
C VAL A 147 4.47 21.39 -6.54
N GLU A 148 4.48 22.47 -5.78
CA GLU A 148 5.67 23.32 -5.65
C GLU A 148 6.66 22.66 -4.68
N GLY A 149 7.90 22.45 -5.14
CA GLY A 149 8.97 21.87 -4.31
C GLY A 149 8.82 20.36 -4.10
N ALA A 150 8.94 19.90 -2.86
CA ALA A 150 8.93 18.48 -2.52
C ALA A 150 7.50 17.92 -2.38
N LEU A 151 7.32 16.67 -2.80
CA LEU A 151 6.10 15.91 -2.54
C LEU A 151 5.99 15.56 -1.06
N ARG A 152 5.10 16.25 -0.35
CA ARG A 152 4.76 15.94 1.04
C ARG A 152 3.85 14.73 1.12
N VAL A 153 4.35 13.65 1.71
CA VAL A 153 3.67 12.38 1.89
C VAL A 153 3.39 12.19 3.38
N LEU A 154 2.12 12.30 3.78
CA LEU A 154 1.68 11.93 5.11
C LEU A 154 1.58 10.42 5.21
N VAL A 155 2.43 9.81 6.03
CA VAL A 155 2.52 8.36 6.19
C VAL A 155 1.92 7.97 7.54
N LEU A 156 0.87 7.15 7.51
CA LEU A 156 0.22 6.59 8.68
C LEU A 156 0.35 5.07 8.62
N ILE A 157 1.15 4.49 9.52
CA ILE A 157 1.32 3.04 9.64
C ILE A 157 0.55 2.57 10.87
N SER A 158 -0.55 1.86 10.65
CA SER A 158 -1.42 1.29 11.68
C SER A 158 -1.11 -0.19 11.89
N ALA A 159 -0.48 -0.50 13.02
CA ALA A 159 -0.13 -1.87 13.41
C ALA A 159 -0.69 -2.17 14.82
N PRO A 160 -2.03 -2.30 14.94
CA PRO A 160 -2.67 -2.52 16.23
C PRO A 160 -2.29 -3.89 16.82
N THR A 161 -2.16 -3.96 18.15
CA THR A 161 -1.57 -5.13 18.84
C THR A 161 -2.44 -6.40 18.82
N ASP A 162 -3.73 -6.24 18.51
CA ASP A 162 -4.75 -7.29 18.46
C ASP A 162 -4.98 -7.86 17.05
N LEU A 163 -4.23 -7.39 16.04
CA LEU A 163 -4.26 -7.89 14.67
C LEU A 163 -2.91 -8.50 14.24
N PRO A 164 -2.85 -9.22 13.10
CA PRO A 164 -1.59 -9.69 12.55
C PRO A 164 -0.59 -8.54 12.38
N ALA A 165 0.65 -8.80 12.81
CA ALA A 165 1.72 -7.80 12.77
C ALA A 165 2.10 -7.46 11.32
N LEU A 166 2.42 -6.19 11.10
CA LEU A 166 2.98 -5.65 9.86
C LEU A 166 4.44 -5.27 10.09
N ASP A 167 5.29 -5.39 9.06
CA ASP A 167 6.69 -4.95 9.14
C ASP A 167 6.81 -3.43 8.95
N SER A 168 6.26 -2.69 9.93
CA SER A 168 6.24 -1.22 9.96
C SER A 168 7.62 -0.58 9.89
N THR A 169 8.63 -1.28 10.44
CA THR A 169 10.03 -0.83 10.41
C THR A 169 10.58 -0.89 8.98
N ARG A 170 10.34 -1.98 8.26
CA ARG A 170 10.76 -2.12 6.87
C ARG A 170 10.00 -1.17 5.95
N GLU A 171 8.70 -1.01 6.14
CA GLU A 171 7.89 -0.03 5.40
C GLU A 171 8.48 1.38 5.51
N TRP A 172 8.68 1.86 6.74
CA TRP A 172 9.25 3.19 6.98
C TRP A 172 10.65 3.33 6.38
N ASN A 173 11.54 2.36 6.61
CA ASN A 173 12.91 2.41 6.12
C ASN A 173 12.98 2.44 4.59
N ASN A 174 12.11 1.69 3.90
CA ASN A 174 12.06 1.68 2.45
C ASN A 174 11.58 3.01 1.87
N LEU A 175 10.53 3.61 2.45
CA LEU A 175 10.06 4.93 2.07
C LEU A 175 11.13 6.00 2.32
N GLN A 176 11.77 5.96 3.48
CA GLN A 176 12.83 6.89 3.86
C GLN A 176 14.00 6.82 2.87
N ALA A 177 14.42 5.60 2.49
CA ALA A 177 15.52 5.39 1.55
C ALA A 177 15.26 5.99 0.14
N VAL A 178 13.99 6.08 -0.28
CA VAL A 178 13.60 6.77 -1.51
C VAL A 178 13.61 8.29 -1.30
N ALA A 179 12.98 8.77 -0.22
CA ALA A 179 12.88 10.19 0.11
C ALA A 179 14.25 10.87 0.34
N ASP A 180 15.24 10.12 0.83
CA ASP A 180 16.61 10.60 1.05
C ASP A 180 17.30 11.09 -0.22
N SER A 181 16.89 10.57 -1.38
CA SER A 181 17.47 10.88 -2.70
C SER A 181 16.44 11.45 -3.69
N ALA A 182 15.29 11.94 -3.21
CA ALA A 182 14.21 12.43 -4.06
C ALA A 182 13.65 13.77 -3.55
N ALA A 183 12.89 14.47 -4.40
CA ALA A 183 12.09 15.61 -3.99
C ALA A 183 10.81 15.15 -3.26
N ILE A 184 10.98 14.35 -2.20
CA ILE A 184 9.90 13.77 -1.39
C ILE A 184 10.20 14.08 0.08
N GLU A 185 9.17 14.51 0.81
CA GLU A 185 9.20 14.76 2.24
C GLU A 185 8.19 13.84 2.93
N LEU A 186 8.65 13.02 3.86
CA LEU A 186 7.78 12.13 4.64
C LEU A 186 7.35 12.84 5.92
N ILE A 187 6.04 12.87 6.16
CA ILE A 187 5.44 13.38 7.39
C ILE A 187 4.92 12.17 8.17
N PRO A 188 5.58 11.76 9.27
CA PRO A 188 5.09 10.64 10.08
C PRO A 188 3.79 11.03 10.79
N CYS A 189 2.83 10.12 10.82
CA CYS A 189 1.55 10.27 11.49
C CYS A 189 1.34 9.14 12.49
N ALA A 190 0.97 9.47 13.73
CA ALA A 190 0.49 8.46 14.66
C ALA A 190 -0.80 7.82 14.11
N PRO A 191 -1.05 6.52 14.36
CA PRO A 191 -2.14 5.79 13.72
C PRO A 191 -3.53 6.03 14.33
N THR A 192 -3.80 7.22 14.88
CA THR A 192 -5.10 7.57 15.45
C THR A 192 -5.86 8.54 14.54
N TYR A 193 -7.18 8.55 14.65
CA TYR A 193 -8.03 9.45 13.86
C TYR A 193 -7.74 10.92 14.16
N GLU A 194 -7.51 11.27 15.43
CA GLU A 194 -7.19 12.61 15.89
C GLU A 194 -5.83 13.08 15.36
N ALA A 195 -4.83 12.19 15.35
CA ALA A 195 -3.51 12.48 14.82
C ALA A 195 -3.56 12.74 13.31
N LEU A 196 -4.33 11.94 12.56
CA LEU A 196 -4.58 12.18 11.14
C LEU A 196 -5.20 13.56 10.92
N GLN A 197 -6.25 13.91 11.68
CA GLN A 197 -6.89 15.22 11.58
C GLN A 197 -5.92 16.37 11.84
N ALA A 198 -5.05 16.25 12.85
CA ALA A 198 -4.03 17.25 13.14
C ALA A 198 -2.99 17.34 12.02
N ALA A 199 -2.52 16.21 11.52
CA ALA A 199 -1.44 16.16 10.54
C ALA A 199 -1.87 16.65 9.14
N LEU A 200 -3.16 16.54 8.78
CA LEU A 200 -3.68 17.13 7.53
C LEU A 200 -3.52 18.65 7.46
N ARG A 201 -3.36 19.35 8.60
CA ARG A 201 -3.05 20.79 8.64
C ARG A 201 -1.68 21.12 8.07
N GLN A 202 -0.78 20.14 7.96
CA GLN A 202 0.51 20.28 7.28
C GLN A 202 0.38 20.29 5.75
N ALA A 203 -0.85 20.25 5.22
CA ALA A 203 -1.19 20.29 3.81
C ALA A 203 -0.44 19.23 2.97
N PRO A 204 -0.47 17.93 3.34
CA PRO A 204 0.16 16.89 2.54
C PRO A 204 -0.46 16.80 1.14
N HIS A 205 0.34 16.33 0.19
CA HIS A 205 -0.09 16.04 -1.18
C HIS A 205 -0.53 14.59 -1.33
N VAL A 206 0.07 13.68 -0.56
CA VAL A 206 -0.26 12.27 -0.54
C VAL A 206 -0.62 11.83 0.88
N PHE A 207 -1.71 11.08 1.03
CA PHE A 207 -2.00 10.30 2.23
C PHE A 207 -1.65 8.84 1.95
N HIS A 208 -0.63 8.31 2.61
CA HIS A 208 -0.22 6.92 2.51
C HIS A 208 -0.60 6.20 3.80
N PHE A 209 -1.62 5.34 3.71
CA PHE A 209 -2.03 4.45 4.78
C PHE A 209 -1.42 3.07 4.58
N VAL A 210 -0.78 2.54 5.62
CA VAL A 210 -0.35 1.15 5.73
C VAL A 210 -1.09 0.55 6.91
N GLY A 211 -1.80 -0.57 6.72
CA GLY A 211 -2.58 -1.14 7.81
C GLY A 211 -3.54 -2.22 7.38
N HIS A 212 -4.56 -2.43 8.21
CA HIS A 212 -5.63 -3.39 7.93
C HIS A 212 -6.90 -2.68 7.48
N GLY A 213 -7.79 -3.42 6.85
CA GLY A 213 -9.15 -2.97 6.55
C GLY A 213 -10.13 -4.13 6.39
N ALA A 214 -11.41 -3.79 6.43
CA ALA A 214 -12.49 -4.76 6.44
C ALA A 214 -13.76 -4.16 5.83
N LEU A 215 -14.70 -5.04 5.47
CA LEU A 215 -16.05 -4.64 5.10
C LEU A 215 -16.92 -4.95 6.29
N ASP A 216 -17.67 -3.97 6.78
CA ASP A 216 -18.72 -4.25 7.76
C ASP A 216 -19.89 -4.93 7.05
N GLU A 217 -20.13 -6.21 7.35
CA GLU A 217 -21.18 -7.01 6.71
C GLU A 217 -22.58 -6.42 6.93
N ALA A 218 -22.83 -5.76 8.07
CA ALA A 218 -24.16 -5.23 8.38
C ALA A 218 -24.49 -3.98 7.54
N SER A 219 -23.53 -3.07 7.41
CA SER A 219 -23.70 -1.83 6.66
C SER A 219 -23.23 -1.91 5.20
N GLN A 220 -22.51 -2.98 4.83
CA GLN A 220 -21.76 -3.11 3.58
C GLN A 220 -20.77 -1.95 3.37
N ALA A 221 -20.32 -1.31 4.46
CA ALA A 221 -19.39 -0.18 4.40
C ALA A 221 -17.94 -0.65 4.53
N GLY A 222 -17.07 -0.16 3.65
CA GLY A 222 -15.62 -0.34 3.78
C GLY A 222 -15.07 0.48 4.94
N LEU A 223 -14.11 -0.09 5.68
CA LEU A 223 -13.39 0.58 6.76
C LEU A 223 -11.88 0.28 6.73
N LEU A 224 -11.11 1.20 7.28
CA LEU A 224 -9.69 1.01 7.62
C LEU A 224 -9.57 0.82 9.13
N VAL A 225 -8.58 0.06 9.58
CA VAL A 225 -8.32 -0.15 11.00
C VAL A 225 -7.15 0.71 11.45
N PHE A 226 -7.47 1.69 12.30
CA PHE A 226 -6.54 2.57 12.99
C PHE A 226 -6.21 1.99 14.37
N CYS A 227 -5.45 2.71 15.17
CA CYS A 227 -5.23 2.43 16.58
C CYS A 227 -6.03 3.39 17.46
N ASP A 228 -6.56 2.86 18.56
CA ASP A 228 -6.96 3.69 19.70
C ASP A 228 -5.73 4.12 20.53
N HIS A 229 -5.99 4.83 21.63
CA HIS A 229 -4.93 5.31 22.53
C HIS A 229 -4.23 4.18 23.31
N ALA A 230 -4.81 2.97 23.33
CA ALA A 230 -4.21 1.78 23.91
C ALA A 230 -3.39 0.96 22.88
N GLY A 231 -3.40 1.34 21.60
CA GLY A 231 -2.74 0.61 20.52
C GLY A 231 -3.56 -0.57 19.99
N CYS A 232 -4.85 -0.66 20.33
CA CYS A 232 -5.78 -1.67 19.85
C CYS A 232 -6.53 -1.21 18.59
N SER A 233 -7.14 -2.15 17.89
CA SER A 233 -7.89 -1.88 16.67
C SER A 233 -9.03 -0.88 16.88
N GLN A 234 -9.06 0.17 16.06
CA GLN A 234 -10.14 1.15 16.01
C GLN A 234 -10.65 1.29 14.56
N PRO A 235 -11.90 0.89 14.26
CA PRO A 235 -12.44 1.02 12.92
C PRO A 235 -12.69 2.49 12.55
N VAL A 236 -12.27 2.87 11.33
CA VAL A 236 -12.56 4.16 10.71
C VAL A 236 -13.25 3.90 9.37
N TYR A 237 -14.53 4.25 9.29
CA TYR A 237 -15.34 4.00 8.10
C TYR A 237 -14.96 4.92 6.94
N ALA A 238 -15.19 4.45 5.71
CA ALA A 238 -14.94 5.18 4.49
C ALA A 238 -15.58 6.59 4.48
N SER A 239 -16.79 6.73 5.05
CA SER A 239 -17.49 8.02 5.14
C SER A 239 -16.74 9.03 6.00
N ASP A 240 -16.24 8.60 7.14
CA ASP A 240 -15.57 9.47 8.12
C ASP A 240 -14.19 9.86 7.58
N LEU A 241 -13.45 8.89 7.04
CA LEU A 241 -12.18 9.13 6.38
C LEU A 241 -12.33 10.09 5.20
N ALA A 242 -13.34 9.89 4.34
CA ALA A 242 -13.58 10.75 3.20
C ALA A 242 -13.93 12.18 3.61
N THR A 243 -14.75 12.33 4.65
CA THR A 243 -15.07 13.63 5.24
C THR A 243 -13.78 14.34 5.67
N LEU A 244 -12.93 13.64 6.43
CA LEU A 244 -11.69 14.18 6.95
C LEU A 244 -10.69 14.58 5.84
N LEU A 245 -10.52 13.72 4.83
CA LEU A 245 -9.60 13.99 3.71
C LEU A 245 -10.11 15.09 2.77
N SER A 246 -11.43 15.28 2.64
CA SER A 246 -12.02 16.29 1.74
C SER A 246 -11.72 17.75 2.13
N ASP A 247 -11.38 17.99 3.41
CA ASP A 247 -10.95 19.29 3.93
C ASP A 247 -9.51 19.63 3.50
N CYS A 248 -8.70 18.63 3.21
CA CYS A 248 -7.31 18.80 2.78
C CYS A 248 -7.23 19.16 1.29
N LYS A 249 -7.35 20.46 0.96
CA LYS A 249 -7.33 20.94 -0.44
C LYS A 249 -6.01 20.70 -1.17
N SER A 250 -4.92 20.42 -0.45
CA SER A 250 -3.62 20.05 -1.03
C SER A 250 -3.54 18.57 -1.41
N LEU A 251 -4.44 17.72 -0.92
CA LEU A 251 -4.42 16.29 -1.18
C LEU A 251 -4.65 16.02 -2.68
N ARG A 252 -3.85 15.13 -3.24
CA ARG A 252 -3.88 14.72 -4.65
C ARG A 252 -4.05 13.23 -4.82
N LEU A 253 -3.47 12.45 -3.89
CA LEU A 253 -3.48 11.00 -3.92
C LEU A 253 -3.70 10.43 -2.53
N ALA A 254 -4.55 9.42 -2.43
CA ALA A 254 -4.56 8.50 -1.30
C ALA A 254 -4.01 7.14 -1.75
N LEU A 255 -2.94 6.66 -1.13
CA LEU A 255 -2.43 5.31 -1.29
C LEU A 255 -2.86 4.48 -0.09
N LEU A 256 -3.80 3.57 -0.29
CA LEU A 256 -4.34 2.66 0.72
C LEU A 256 -3.64 1.31 0.57
N ASN A 257 -2.45 1.22 1.13
CA ASN A 257 -1.61 0.02 1.12
C ASN A 257 -2.00 -0.90 2.28
N ALA A 258 -3.20 -1.46 2.20
CA ALA A 258 -3.82 -2.16 3.31
C ALA A 258 -4.16 -3.61 3.00
N CYS A 259 -3.87 -4.48 3.97
CA CYS A 259 -4.15 -5.91 3.92
C CYS A 259 -5.55 -6.17 4.51
N GLN A 260 -6.25 -7.20 4.03
CA GLN A 260 -7.51 -7.60 4.66
C GLN A 260 -7.21 -8.17 6.06
N GLY A 261 -7.95 -7.74 7.08
CA GLY A 261 -7.92 -8.39 8.40
C GLY A 261 -8.40 -9.85 8.31
N ALA A 262 -8.22 -10.63 9.38
CA ALA A 262 -8.35 -12.10 9.43
C ALA A 262 -9.71 -12.75 9.01
N ALA A 263 -10.66 -12.00 8.45
CA ALA A 263 -11.96 -12.51 8.00
C ALA A 263 -11.96 -12.80 6.47
N PRO A 264 -12.31 -14.02 6.00
CA PRO A 264 -12.15 -14.44 4.59
C PRO A 264 -13.26 -13.98 3.64
N THR A 265 -14.21 -13.16 4.07
CA THR A 265 -15.47 -12.93 3.34
C THR A 265 -15.76 -11.45 3.15
N ALA A 266 -15.08 -10.80 2.21
CA ALA A 266 -15.63 -9.60 1.58
C ALA A 266 -14.94 -9.32 0.25
N ALA A 267 -15.71 -9.27 -0.83
CA ALA A 267 -15.34 -8.46 -1.98
C ALA A 267 -14.98 -7.04 -1.50
N SER A 268 -13.90 -6.49 -2.02
CA SER A 268 -12.97 -5.60 -1.31
C SER A 268 -13.59 -4.38 -0.63
N ALA A 269 -13.53 -4.39 0.71
CA ALA A 269 -13.64 -3.22 1.58
C ALA A 269 -12.97 -1.96 1.01
N PHE A 270 -11.75 -2.12 0.51
CA PHE A 270 -10.92 -1.03 0.01
C PHE A 270 -11.37 -0.47 -1.32
N ALA A 271 -12.03 -1.25 -2.19
CA ALA A 271 -12.71 -0.68 -3.35
C ALA A 271 -13.84 0.25 -2.88
N GLY A 272 -14.59 -0.15 -1.85
CA GLY A 272 -15.61 0.71 -1.23
C GLY A 272 -15.02 2.00 -0.63
N VAL A 273 -13.90 1.89 0.08
CA VAL A 273 -13.17 3.08 0.59
C VAL A 273 -12.69 3.96 -0.57
N ALA A 274 -12.05 3.39 -1.59
CA ALA A 274 -11.52 4.13 -2.73
C ALA A 274 -12.61 4.86 -3.51
N GLN A 275 -13.71 4.18 -3.80
CA GLN A 275 -14.87 4.79 -4.45
C GLN A 275 -15.42 5.96 -3.64
N LYS A 276 -15.56 5.78 -2.32
CA LYS A 276 -16.05 6.86 -1.45
C LYS A 276 -15.12 8.06 -1.44
N LEU A 277 -13.80 7.85 -1.41
CA LEU A 277 -12.79 8.91 -1.47
C LEU A 277 -12.84 9.67 -2.79
N ILE A 278 -12.91 8.98 -3.92
CA ILE A 278 -13.04 9.59 -5.26
C ILE A 278 -14.35 10.40 -5.35
N GLN A 279 -15.47 9.82 -4.91
CA GLN A 279 -16.78 10.49 -4.90
C GLN A 279 -16.83 11.73 -4.02
N GLN A 280 -16.02 11.79 -2.96
CA GLN A 280 -15.87 12.98 -2.09
C GLN A 280 -14.76 13.93 -2.58
N GLY A 281 -14.13 13.63 -3.72
CA GLY A 281 -13.26 14.53 -4.45
C GLY A 281 -11.77 14.39 -4.17
N THR A 282 -11.32 13.27 -3.61
CA THR A 282 -9.90 12.90 -3.70
C THR A 282 -9.56 12.65 -5.18
N PRO A 283 -8.55 13.33 -5.79
CA PRO A 283 -8.32 13.24 -7.24
C PRO A 283 -7.89 11.84 -7.73
N ALA A 284 -7.06 11.15 -6.94
CA ALA A 284 -6.59 9.81 -7.25
C ALA A 284 -6.55 8.94 -5.98
N VAL A 285 -6.86 7.66 -6.13
CA VAL A 285 -6.75 6.67 -5.05
C VAL A 285 -6.13 5.40 -5.59
N ILE A 286 -5.09 4.89 -4.93
CA ILE A 286 -4.59 3.54 -5.13
C ILE A 286 -5.09 2.70 -3.97
N ALA A 287 -5.75 1.57 -4.23
CA ALA A 287 -6.28 0.69 -3.20
C ALA A 287 -6.18 -0.77 -3.60
N MET A 288 -6.14 -1.66 -2.59
CA MET A 288 -6.00 -3.10 -2.79
C MET A 288 -7.34 -3.78 -3.02
N GLN A 289 -7.56 -4.40 -4.18
CA GLN A 289 -8.84 -5.07 -4.50
C GLN A 289 -8.98 -6.49 -3.92
N ALA A 290 -7.95 -6.99 -3.24
CA ALA A 290 -7.90 -8.30 -2.60
C ALA A 290 -6.83 -8.28 -1.48
N PRO A 291 -6.79 -9.27 -0.58
CA PRO A 291 -5.68 -9.43 0.36
C PRO A 291 -4.33 -9.44 -0.36
N ILE A 292 -3.42 -8.59 0.08
CA ILE A 292 -2.03 -8.60 -0.39
C ILE A 292 -1.12 -9.06 0.75
N VAL A 293 -0.09 -9.83 0.42
CA VAL A 293 0.96 -10.19 1.38
C VAL A 293 1.79 -8.94 1.69
N ASP A 294 2.14 -8.76 2.96
CA ASP A 294 2.89 -7.59 3.45
C ASP A 294 4.17 -7.31 2.63
N ASP A 295 4.95 -8.35 2.30
CA ASP A 295 6.15 -8.19 1.45
C ASP A 295 5.84 -7.65 0.05
N HIS A 296 4.69 -8.02 -0.55
CA HIS A 296 4.29 -7.54 -1.87
C HIS A 296 3.81 -6.08 -1.79
N ALA A 297 3.08 -5.72 -0.74
CA ALA A 297 2.66 -4.36 -0.44
C ALA A 297 3.86 -3.42 -0.26
N ILE A 298 4.86 -3.84 0.53
CA ILE A 298 6.13 -3.13 0.74
C ILE A 298 6.87 -2.91 -0.58
N ARG A 299 6.98 -3.96 -1.41
CA ARG A 299 7.65 -3.89 -2.72
C ARG A 299 6.94 -2.95 -3.68
N PHE A 300 5.61 -3.04 -3.73
CA PHE A 300 4.79 -2.17 -4.54
C PHE A 300 4.98 -0.70 -4.15
N ALA A 301 4.82 -0.36 -2.86
CA ALA A 301 4.95 1.01 -2.38
C ALA A 301 6.36 1.56 -2.62
N GLN A 302 7.40 0.77 -2.33
CA GLN A 302 8.79 1.18 -2.57
C GLN A 302 9.03 1.51 -4.05
N GLU A 303 8.59 0.65 -4.97
CA GLU A 303 8.80 0.88 -6.40
C GLU A 303 7.91 2.00 -6.96
N PHE A 304 6.69 2.13 -6.45
CA PHE A 304 5.81 3.24 -6.78
C PHE A 304 6.48 4.60 -6.47
N TYR A 305 7.01 4.79 -5.25
CA TYR A 305 7.69 6.05 -4.91
C TYR A 305 9.02 6.23 -5.65
N ARG A 306 9.72 5.16 -6.03
CA ARG A 306 10.89 5.25 -6.91
C ARG A 306 10.51 5.76 -8.30
N GLY A 307 9.45 5.21 -8.90
CA GLY A 307 8.93 5.69 -10.17
C GLY A 307 8.61 7.19 -10.11
N LEU A 308 7.94 7.65 -9.04
CA LEU A 308 7.70 9.07 -8.84
C LEU A 308 9.00 9.88 -8.72
N ALA A 309 9.99 9.39 -7.97
CA ALA A 309 11.31 10.02 -7.82
C ALA A 309 12.09 10.13 -9.14
N ASP A 310 11.87 9.19 -10.06
CA ASP A 310 12.45 9.17 -11.40
C ASP A 310 11.63 9.99 -12.41
N GLY A 311 10.54 10.63 -11.96
CA GLY A 311 9.72 11.54 -12.75
C GLY A 311 8.59 10.86 -13.53
N TYR A 312 8.26 9.62 -13.20
CA TYR A 312 7.09 8.95 -13.76
C TYR A 312 5.81 9.56 -13.17
N GLY A 313 4.77 9.64 -14.00
CA GLY A 313 3.42 9.91 -13.53
C GLY A 313 2.86 8.73 -12.73
N ILE A 314 1.78 8.94 -11.99
CA ILE A 314 1.21 7.94 -11.08
C ILE A 314 0.85 6.62 -11.79
N GLU A 315 0.39 6.69 -13.05
CA GLU A 315 0.01 5.51 -13.82
C GLU A 315 1.20 4.62 -14.16
N ALA A 316 2.30 5.23 -14.64
CA ALA A 316 3.53 4.53 -14.95
C ALA A 316 4.18 4.00 -13.66
N ALA A 317 4.16 4.78 -12.57
CA ALA A 317 4.64 4.33 -11.27
C ALA A 317 3.86 3.13 -10.73
N VAL A 318 2.53 3.10 -10.91
CA VAL A 318 1.72 1.90 -10.60
C VAL A 318 2.17 0.73 -11.47
N GLY A 319 2.35 0.93 -12.78
CA GLY A 319 2.83 -0.11 -13.70
C GLY A 319 4.16 -0.73 -13.26
N GLU A 320 5.15 0.07 -12.89
CA GLU A 320 6.43 -0.41 -12.35
C GLU A 320 6.25 -1.15 -11.01
N GLY A 321 5.40 -0.63 -10.12
CA GLY A 321 5.03 -1.33 -8.89
C GLY A 321 4.45 -2.72 -9.16
N ARG A 322 3.57 -2.86 -10.15
CA ARG A 322 3.00 -4.16 -10.55
C ARG A 322 4.08 -5.09 -11.08
N LYS A 323 4.99 -4.60 -11.94
CA LYS A 323 6.11 -5.40 -12.46
C LYS A 323 7.01 -5.91 -11.33
N ARG A 324 7.28 -5.05 -10.33
CA ARG A 324 8.08 -5.43 -9.16
C ARG A 324 7.43 -6.51 -8.30
N VAL A 325 6.11 -6.50 -8.15
CA VAL A 325 5.37 -7.59 -7.49
C VAL A 325 5.37 -8.85 -8.36
N ASN A 326 5.22 -8.69 -9.68
CA ASN A 326 5.18 -9.78 -10.66
C ASN A 326 6.46 -10.63 -10.73
N GLU A 327 7.60 -10.07 -10.30
CA GLU A 327 8.86 -10.81 -10.14
C GLU A 327 8.78 -11.90 -9.07
N VAL A 328 7.90 -11.75 -8.07
CA VAL A 328 7.86 -12.64 -6.91
C VAL A 328 6.52 -13.36 -6.73
N ALA A 329 5.41 -12.83 -7.23
CA ALA A 329 4.09 -13.42 -7.01
C ALA A 329 3.04 -12.99 -8.03
N ALA A 330 1.95 -13.75 -8.13
CA ALA A 330 0.84 -13.43 -9.04
C ALA A 330 -0.18 -12.41 -8.55
N SER A 331 0.15 -11.68 -7.48
CA SER A 331 -0.69 -10.64 -6.86
C SER A 331 -0.45 -9.24 -7.43
N TRP A 332 0.27 -9.12 -8.54
CA TRP A 332 0.63 -7.84 -9.16
C TRP A 332 -0.57 -6.97 -9.53
N GLY A 333 -1.73 -7.56 -9.83
CA GLY A 333 -2.93 -6.82 -10.20
C GLY A 333 -3.74 -6.35 -9.00
N ILE A 334 -3.38 -6.71 -7.76
CA ILE A 334 -4.13 -6.32 -6.55
C ILE A 334 -4.13 -4.79 -6.32
N PRO A 335 -3.02 -4.05 -6.51
CA PRO A 335 -3.04 -2.59 -6.46
C PRO A 335 -3.81 -2.02 -7.67
N THR A 336 -4.96 -1.41 -7.37
CA THR A 336 -5.87 -0.81 -8.34
C THR A 336 -5.79 0.71 -8.27
N LEU A 337 -5.66 1.36 -9.43
CA LEU A 337 -5.68 2.81 -9.54
C LEU A 337 -7.08 3.30 -9.93
N TYR A 338 -7.67 4.11 -9.04
CA TYR A 338 -8.83 4.93 -9.31
C TYR A 338 -8.37 6.35 -9.56
N PHE A 339 -8.70 6.90 -10.73
CA PHE A 339 -8.18 8.19 -11.12
C PHE A 339 -9.10 8.87 -12.12
N GLN A 340 -9.15 10.20 -12.05
CA GLN A 340 -9.92 11.03 -12.94
C GLN A 340 -9.13 12.26 -13.38
N GLY A 341 -9.26 12.59 -14.66
CA GLY A 341 -8.68 13.80 -15.23
C GLY A 341 -7.23 13.61 -15.66
N SER A 342 -6.45 14.68 -15.52
CA SER A 342 -5.03 14.73 -15.88
C SER A 342 -4.13 14.43 -14.68
N GLU A 343 -2.88 14.05 -14.93
CA GLU A 343 -1.86 13.73 -13.93
C GLU A 343 -1.98 14.65 -12.69
N PRO A 344 -2.20 14.11 -11.47
CA PRO A 344 -2.64 14.92 -10.35
C PRO A 344 -1.52 15.78 -9.75
N PHE A 345 -0.26 15.44 -10.02
CA PHE A 345 0.93 16.22 -9.69
C PHE A 345 2.14 15.74 -10.49
N ALA A 346 3.17 16.59 -10.58
CA ALA A 346 4.52 16.20 -10.98
C ALA A 346 5.51 16.66 -9.92
N ILE A 347 6.63 15.96 -9.77
CA ILE A 347 7.66 16.29 -8.79
C ILE A 347 9.00 16.55 -9.48
N PRO A 348 9.86 17.42 -8.94
CA PRO A 348 11.18 17.66 -9.52
C PRO A 348 12.04 16.39 -9.53
N VAL A 349 12.56 16.03 -10.72
CA VAL A 349 13.59 14.99 -10.84
C VAL A 349 14.94 15.60 -10.48
N LEU A 350 15.58 15.03 -9.46
CA LEU A 350 16.90 15.49 -9.02
C LEU A 350 17.99 14.93 -9.93
N SER A 351 18.97 15.76 -10.30
CA SER A 351 20.21 15.30 -10.94
C SER A 351 21.03 14.42 -9.99
N ASP A 352 21.93 13.59 -10.52
CA ASP A 352 22.77 12.72 -9.68
C ASP A 352 23.62 13.50 -8.68
N ALA A 353 24.12 14.69 -9.05
CA ALA A 353 24.82 15.60 -8.14
C ALA A 353 23.91 16.09 -7.00
N GLN A 354 22.65 16.45 -7.29
CA GLN A 354 21.68 16.84 -6.26
C GLN A 354 21.30 15.67 -5.35
N LYS A 355 21.13 14.47 -5.92
CA LYS A 355 20.89 13.23 -5.15
C LYS A 355 22.07 12.95 -4.22
N ALA A 356 23.30 13.01 -4.73
CA ALA A 356 24.53 12.83 -3.98
C ALA A 356 24.67 13.83 -2.83
N ALA A 357 24.41 15.11 -3.08
CA ALA A 357 24.45 16.16 -2.07
C ALA A 357 23.45 15.92 -0.92
N ARG A 358 22.19 15.57 -1.24
CA ARG A 358 21.18 15.26 -0.21
C ARG A 358 21.56 14.03 0.62
N LEU A 359 22.06 12.97 -0.02
CA LEU A 359 22.54 11.79 0.68
C LEU A 359 23.73 12.11 1.59
N TRP A 360 24.62 12.99 1.13
CA TRP A 360 25.77 13.46 1.91
C TRP A 360 25.35 14.22 3.17
N GLU A 361 24.34 15.08 3.11
CA GLU A 361 23.80 15.79 4.28
C GLU A 361 23.32 14.83 5.38
N LYS A 362 22.83 13.65 4.99
CA LYS A 362 22.36 12.61 5.92
C LYS A 362 23.48 11.70 6.43
N ALA A 363 24.57 11.57 5.70
CA ALA A 363 25.66 10.65 6.04
C ALA A 363 26.28 10.83 7.44
N PRO A 364 26.37 12.05 8.01
CA PRO A 364 26.81 12.24 9.41
C PRO A 364 25.84 11.70 10.46
N GLN A 365 24.56 11.58 10.14
CA GLN A 365 23.50 11.13 11.07
C GLN A 365 23.41 9.61 11.17
N VAL A 366 24.02 8.88 10.21
CA VAL A 366 24.06 7.42 10.19
C VAL A 366 25.15 6.91 11.13
N SER A 367 24.74 6.46 12.31
CA SER A 367 25.65 5.93 13.34
C SER A 367 26.19 4.54 13.02
N GLU A 368 25.42 3.71 12.29
CA GLU A 368 25.81 2.34 11.95
C GLU A 368 26.90 2.31 10.85
N PRO A 369 28.10 1.77 11.13
CA PRO A 369 29.22 1.85 10.17
C PRO A 369 28.96 1.19 8.82
N ALA A 370 28.26 0.05 8.80
CA ALA A 370 27.94 -0.67 7.57
C ALA A 370 26.98 0.13 6.68
N ARG A 371 25.92 0.70 7.27
CA ARG A 371 24.97 1.57 6.54
C ARG A 371 25.63 2.85 6.07
N ARG A 372 26.48 3.46 6.90
CA ARG A 372 27.23 4.66 6.53
C ARG A 372 28.14 4.40 5.33
N ARG A 373 28.83 3.26 5.31
CA ARG A 373 29.66 2.84 4.18
C ARG A 373 28.82 2.65 2.91
N ALA A 374 27.72 1.90 2.99
CA ALA A 374 26.84 1.69 1.84
C ALA A 374 26.29 3.02 1.28
N LEU A 375 25.99 3.98 2.17
CA LEU A 375 25.58 5.32 1.78
C LEU A 375 26.70 6.09 1.05
N LEU A 376 27.94 6.03 1.54
CA LEU A 376 29.09 6.64 0.87
C LEU A 376 29.36 6.01 -0.50
N GLU A 377 29.26 4.68 -0.62
CA GLU A 377 29.38 3.97 -1.90
C GLU A 377 28.28 4.41 -2.88
N ARG A 378 27.04 4.59 -2.40
CA ARG A 378 25.93 5.12 -3.21
C ARG A 378 26.16 6.58 -3.65
N ILE A 379 26.69 7.43 -2.77
CA ILE A 379 27.03 8.82 -3.12
C ILE A 379 28.10 8.84 -4.23
N LEU A 380 29.14 8.03 -4.11
CA LEU A 380 30.20 7.95 -5.11
C LEU A 380 29.76 7.30 -6.43
N ALA A 381 28.74 6.44 -6.41
CA ALA A 381 28.12 5.91 -7.61
C ALA A 381 27.30 6.96 -8.38
N LEU A 382 26.70 7.92 -7.66
CA LEU A 382 25.96 9.05 -8.26
C LEU A 382 26.90 10.18 -8.71
N ASP A 383 27.84 10.56 -7.85
CA ASP A 383 28.84 11.59 -8.13
C ASP A 383 30.23 11.09 -7.72
N THR A 384 30.95 10.55 -8.72
CA THR A 384 32.31 10.04 -8.55
C THR A 384 33.29 11.11 -8.06
N LYS A 385 32.98 12.41 -8.22
CA LYS A 385 33.83 13.54 -7.84
C LYS A 385 33.41 14.19 -6.51
N HIS A 386 32.47 13.60 -5.78
CA HIS A 386 31.98 14.16 -4.51
C HIS A 386 33.09 14.17 -3.43
N ALA A 387 33.77 15.31 -3.27
CA ALA A 387 34.99 15.44 -2.47
C ALA A 387 34.85 14.95 -1.02
N GLY A 388 33.73 15.29 -0.36
CA GLY A 388 33.46 14.84 1.01
C GLY A 388 33.34 13.31 1.13
N ALA A 389 32.75 12.65 0.13
CA ALA A 389 32.52 11.22 0.14
C ALA A 389 33.81 10.46 -0.15
N GLN A 390 34.63 10.96 -1.08
CA GLN A 390 35.97 10.42 -1.36
C GLN A 390 36.85 10.47 -0.11
N ALA A 391 36.90 11.62 0.57
CA ALA A 391 37.67 11.79 1.80
C ALA A 391 37.17 10.84 2.91
N ALA A 392 35.86 10.74 3.12
CA ALA A 392 35.27 9.85 4.12
C ALA A 392 35.52 8.36 3.84
N ALA A 393 35.46 7.94 2.56
CA ALA A 393 35.73 6.56 2.15
C ALA A 393 37.23 6.17 2.27
N ALA A 394 38.13 7.16 2.22
CA ALA A 394 39.56 6.96 2.42
C ALA A 394 39.96 6.79 3.89
N ASP A 395 39.12 7.20 4.86
CA ASP A 395 39.43 7.13 6.30
C ASP A 395 39.60 5.68 6.78
N PRO A 396 40.80 5.31 7.30
CA PRO A 396 41.06 3.97 7.84
C PRO A 396 40.12 3.54 8.97
N LYS A 397 39.55 4.48 9.74
CA LYS A 397 38.59 4.18 10.81
C LYS A 397 37.29 3.59 10.27
N GLN A 398 36.90 3.96 9.05
CA GLN A 398 35.73 3.39 8.37
C GLN A 398 36.02 2.03 7.72
N ARG A 399 37.29 1.65 7.56
CA ARG A 399 37.70 0.32 7.02
C ARG A 399 37.69 -0.80 8.05
N ARG A 400 37.79 -0.50 9.36
CA ARG A 400 37.98 -1.50 10.44
C ARG A 400 36.74 -2.32 10.82
N GLY A 401 35.56 -2.06 10.24
CA GLY A 401 34.35 -2.86 10.49
C GLY A 401 34.35 -4.27 9.89
N CYS A 402 35.38 -4.67 9.13
CA CYS A 402 35.39 -5.91 8.34
C CYS A 402 36.29 -7.03 8.91
N ALA A 403 37.11 -6.77 9.93
CA ALA A 403 38.09 -7.77 10.40
C ALA A 403 37.52 -8.86 11.33
N ALA A 404 36.27 -8.74 11.81
CA ALA A 404 35.71 -9.68 12.79
C ALA A 404 34.89 -10.85 12.20
N LEU A 405 34.73 -10.95 10.88
CA LEU A 405 33.88 -11.98 10.24
C LEU A 405 34.59 -12.86 9.19
N ARG A 406 35.93 -12.82 9.12
CA ARG A 406 36.73 -13.64 8.17
C ARG A 406 37.62 -14.71 8.82
N HIS A 407 37.24 -15.22 9.98
CA HIS A 407 37.81 -16.47 10.51
C HIS A 407 36.67 -17.43 10.88
N GLY A 408 36.23 -18.23 9.91
CA GLY A 408 35.15 -19.17 10.16
C GLY A 408 34.78 -20.11 9.02
N VAL A 409 35.70 -20.46 8.11
CA VAL A 409 35.56 -21.67 7.27
C VAL A 409 36.95 -22.22 6.95
N ALA A 410 37.41 -23.17 7.76
CA ALA A 410 38.51 -24.05 7.39
C ALA A 410 37.91 -25.36 6.86
N VAL A 411 38.17 -25.63 5.58
CA VAL A 411 37.84 -26.86 4.87
C VAL A 411 38.65 -28.01 5.47
N GLY A 412 37.98 -29.09 5.87
CA GLY A 412 38.61 -30.24 6.53
C GLY A 412 39.22 -31.27 5.59
N ARG A 413 40.17 -32.06 6.11
CA ARG A 413 40.28 -33.54 5.98
C ARG A 413 41.47 -34.12 6.80
N PRO A 414 41.57 -35.45 7.04
CA PRO A 414 41.39 -36.02 8.38
C PRO A 414 42.63 -36.74 8.96
N GLY A 415 42.64 -37.00 10.27
CA GLY A 415 43.71 -37.79 10.91
C GLY A 415 43.42 -38.19 12.35
N CYS A 416 42.89 -39.40 12.51
CA CYS A 416 43.04 -40.38 13.58
C CYS A 416 43.60 -40.02 14.98
N MET A 417 42.84 -40.54 15.97
CA MET A 417 43.27 -41.19 17.21
C MET A 417 43.64 -40.37 18.46
N ALA A 418 42.69 -40.42 19.40
CA ALA A 418 42.84 -41.05 20.73
C ALA A 418 43.41 -40.24 21.90
N ARG A 419 42.60 -40.30 22.98
CA ARG A 419 42.93 -40.46 24.42
C ARG A 419 42.97 -39.22 25.34
N ARG A 420 42.05 -39.32 26.32
CA ARG A 420 42.21 -39.18 27.77
C ARG A 420 42.11 -37.78 28.41
N VAL A 421 40.96 -37.59 29.08
CA VAL A 421 40.73 -36.92 30.39
C VAL A 421 41.60 -37.63 31.47
N PRO A 422 41.91 -37.12 32.70
CA PRO A 422 41.11 -36.14 33.46
C PRO A 422 41.78 -35.21 34.52
N HIS A 423 40.92 -34.39 35.16
CA HIS A 423 40.96 -33.88 36.56
C HIS A 423 41.99 -32.77 36.93
N ALA A 424 41.76 -31.83 37.87
CA ALA A 424 40.74 -31.55 38.90
C ALA A 424 40.92 -30.11 39.46
N GLY A 425 39.99 -29.66 40.32
CA GLY A 425 40.22 -28.64 41.38
C GLY A 425 39.26 -27.43 41.32
N THR A 426 38.04 -27.49 41.86
CA THR A 426 37.59 -27.11 43.22
C THR A 426 38.20 -25.84 43.85
N GLY A 427 37.34 -24.85 44.15
CA GLY A 427 37.61 -23.76 45.10
C GLY A 427 36.41 -22.82 45.29
N ARG A 428 35.83 -22.78 46.50
CA ARG A 428 34.62 -22.02 46.91
C ARG A 428 34.94 -20.61 47.44
N GLY A 429 34.11 -19.62 47.04
CA GLY A 429 33.52 -18.51 47.85
C GLY A 429 34.41 -17.43 48.52
N PRO A 430 33.82 -16.47 49.26
CA PRO A 430 32.75 -15.52 48.87
C PRO A 430 32.99 -14.05 49.38
N GLY A 431 32.14 -13.10 48.95
CA GLY A 431 31.71 -11.95 49.77
C GLY A 431 32.27 -10.55 49.48
N ALA A 432 31.36 -9.57 49.28
CA ALA A 432 31.26 -8.32 50.07
C ALA A 432 30.56 -7.19 49.29
N GLN A 433 29.43 -6.71 49.84
CA GLN A 433 28.85 -5.39 49.62
C GLN A 433 29.67 -4.32 50.37
N LEU A 434 29.67 -3.06 49.89
CA LEU A 434 29.28 -1.86 50.65
C LEU A 434 29.44 -0.55 49.85
N SER A 435 28.62 0.41 50.25
CA SER A 435 28.18 1.67 49.60
C SER A 435 29.05 2.90 49.88
N ARG A 436 28.79 4.03 49.18
CA ARG A 436 28.60 5.45 49.67
C ARG A 436 28.60 6.46 48.49
N HIS A 437 27.54 7.26 48.27
CA HIS A 437 27.29 8.69 48.67
C HIS A 437 28.24 9.73 47.99
N ALA A 438 27.88 10.95 47.55
CA ALA A 438 26.70 11.83 47.66
C ALA A 438 26.84 13.04 46.67
N LEU A 439 25.77 13.80 46.42
CA LEU A 439 25.76 15.21 45.94
C LEU A 439 24.47 15.94 46.39
N PRO A 440 24.52 17.24 46.76
CA PRO A 440 23.29 18.06 46.86
C PRO A 440 23.34 19.46 46.20
N ALA A 441 22.14 20.08 46.17
CA ALA A 441 21.75 21.50 45.97
C ALA A 441 21.54 21.98 44.50
N GLY A 442 20.50 22.75 44.14
CA GLY A 442 19.33 23.32 44.83
C GLY A 442 18.56 24.34 43.96
N ARG A 443 17.32 24.70 44.38
CA ARG A 443 16.52 25.94 44.11
C ARG A 443 16.09 26.23 42.63
N THR A 444 14.92 26.77 42.28
CA THR A 444 13.95 27.68 42.96
C THR A 444 12.59 27.67 42.24
N ALA A 445 11.51 27.98 42.97
CA ALA A 445 10.14 28.14 42.50
C ALA A 445 9.83 29.57 42.00
N GLY A 446 8.86 29.70 41.07
CA GLY A 446 8.34 30.97 40.54
C GLY A 446 6.81 31.05 40.62
N GLN A 447 6.33 32.16 41.19
CA GLN A 447 4.95 32.62 41.49
C GLN A 447 4.01 32.60 40.25
N ILE A 448 2.75 32.13 40.32
CA ILE A 448 1.50 32.72 40.87
C ILE A 448 1.27 34.20 40.56
N GLY A 449 0.41 34.48 39.57
CA GLY A 449 -0.27 35.76 39.37
C GLY A 449 -1.78 35.55 39.24
N ARG A 450 -2.58 36.30 40.01
CA ARG A 450 -4.05 36.32 39.96
C ARG A 450 -4.57 37.74 39.68
N SER A 451 -5.71 37.76 38.97
CA SER A 451 -6.84 38.72 38.98
C SER A 451 -6.79 40.00 38.12
N PRO A 452 -7.94 40.63 37.76
CA PRO A 452 -9.35 40.23 37.97
C PRO A 452 -10.35 40.43 36.78
N HIS A 453 -11.51 39.79 36.93
CA HIS A 453 -12.88 40.10 36.49
C HIS A 453 -13.19 41.13 35.39
N ARG A 454 -14.04 40.70 34.43
CA ARG A 454 -15.27 41.43 34.05
C ARG A 454 -16.37 40.49 33.56
N SER A 455 -17.54 40.62 34.17
CA SER A 455 -18.78 39.91 33.92
C SER A 455 -19.69 40.71 32.97
N ARG A 456 -20.31 40.05 32.00
CA ARG A 456 -21.59 40.46 31.38
C ARG A 456 -22.37 39.20 31.00
N GLY A 457 -23.56 39.05 31.58
CA GLY A 457 -24.46 37.92 31.35
C GLY A 457 -25.23 38.01 30.01
N PRO A 458 -25.95 36.95 29.60
CA PRO A 458 -26.75 36.98 28.39
C PRO A 458 -28.23 37.31 28.67
N ARG A 459 -28.79 38.14 27.78
CA ARG A 459 -30.23 38.44 27.68
C ARG A 459 -30.98 37.23 27.09
N ARG A 460 -32.17 36.97 27.63
CA ARG A 460 -33.17 36.03 27.10
C ARG A 460 -33.95 36.67 25.94
N GLY A 461 -34.26 35.85 24.93
CA GLY A 461 -35.16 36.10 23.80
C GLY A 461 -35.54 34.75 23.13
N PRO A 462 -36.65 34.65 22.40
CA PRO A 462 -37.73 33.73 22.76
C PRO A 462 -37.71 32.35 22.09
N THR A 463 -38.37 31.41 22.78
CA THR A 463 -38.72 30.03 22.42
C THR A 463 -39.73 29.95 21.26
N LEU A 464 -39.44 29.08 20.29
CA LEU A 464 -40.37 28.49 19.31
C LEU A 464 -40.10 26.96 19.23
N PRO A 465 -41.08 26.15 18.76
CA PRO A 465 -41.35 24.81 19.31
C PRO A 465 -40.52 23.68 18.71
N ALA A 466 -40.50 22.56 19.45
CA ALA A 466 -39.77 21.34 19.19
C ALA A 466 -40.25 20.59 17.92
N ASP A 467 -39.29 20.16 17.11
CA ASP A 467 -39.45 19.23 15.99
C ASP A 467 -39.02 17.82 16.44
N PRO A 468 -39.86 16.77 16.36
CA PRO A 468 -39.60 15.49 16.99
C PRO A 468 -39.00 14.48 16.01
N GLN A 469 -37.78 14.68 15.49
CA GLN A 469 -37.02 13.59 14.84
C GLN A 469 -35.50 13.73 15.04
N ARG A 470 -34.99 13.11 16.12
CA ARG A 470 -33.56 12.79 16.28
C ARG A 470 -33.42 11.41 16.91
N PRO A 471 -32.75 10.43 16.28
CA PRO A 471 -32.43 9.18 16.95
C PRO A 471 -31.34 9.43 18.00
N ALA A 472 -31.51 8.76 19.14
CA ALA A 472 -30.61 8.78 20.28
C ALA A 472 -29.17 8.39 19.91
N ARG A 473 -28.19 9.02 20.58
CA ARG A 473 -26.79 8.59 20.60
C ARG A 473 -26.73 7.12 21.03
N ARG A 474 -26.33 6.23 20.11
CA ARG A 474 -26.02 4.84 20.43
C ARG A 474 -24.67 4.77 21.13
N THR A 475 -24.71 4.20 22.33
CA THR A 475 -23.60 3.65 23.08
C THR A 475 -22.80 2.64 22.24
N ALA A 476 -21.49 2.57 22.51
CA ALA A 476 -20.50 1.70 21.89
C ALA A 476 -21.05 0.30 21.56
N GLY A 477 -21.15 0.01 20.27
CA GLY A 477 -21.46 -1.33 19.75
C GLY A 477 -20.21 -2.19 19.75
N ALA A 478 -20.36 -3.44 20.18
CA ALA A 478 -19.31 -4.45 20.13
C ALA A 478 -18.79 -4.63 18.70
N LEU A 479 -17.46 -4.81 18.58
CA LEU A 479 -16.76 -5.17 17.35
C LEU A 479 -17.45 -6.35 16.63
N PRO A 480 -17.46 -6.40 15.29
CA PRO A 480 -17.64 -7.68 14.61
C PRO A 480 -16.57 -8.64 15.14
N ARG A 481 -16.98 -9.82 15.61
CA ARG A 481 -16.07 -10.80 16.23
C ARG A 481 -15.02 -11.24 15.20
N LEU A 482 -13.84 -10.65 15.28
CA LEU A 482 -12.64 -11.14 14.61
C LEU A 482 -12.20 -12.42 15.33
N GLY A 483 -12.60 -13.56 14.79
CA GLY A 483 -12.39 -14.87 15.41
C GLY A 483 -10.92 -15.25 15.45
N VAL A 484 -10.37 -15.46 16.65
CA VAL A 484 -9.14 -16.23 16.87
C VAL A 484 -9.52 -17.70 16.82
N GLY A 485 -9.07 -18.43 15.79
CA GLY A 485 -9.26 -19.87 15.70
C GLY A 485 -8.59 -20.59 16.88
N PRO A 486 -9.21 -21.63 17.48
CA PRO A 486 -8.63 -22.32 18.63
C PRO A 486 -7.45 -23.20 18.20
N ARG A 487 -6.38 -23.17 19.01
CA ARG A 487 -5.23 -24.09 18.91
C ARG A 487 -5.71 -25.53 19.10
N GLY A 488 -5.49 -26.38 18.10
CA GLY A 488 -5.73 -27.82 18.20
C GLY A 488 -4.72 -28.53 19.12
N PRO A 489 -5.11 -29.60 19.82
CA PRO A 489 -4.21 -30.39 20.68
C PRO A 489 -3.34 -31.36 19.85
N PRO A 490 -2.25 -31.91 20.43
CA PRO A 490 -1.18 -32.55 19.67
C PRO A 490 -1.54 -33.95 19.16
N ALA A 491 -0.95 -34.31 18.03
CA ALA A 491 -1.09 -35.61 17.37
C ALA A 491 -0.58 -36.76 18.25
N ALA A 492 -1.47 -37.72 18.52
CA ALA A 492 -1.11 -39.08 18.95
C ALA A 492 -1.26 -40.01 17.74
N GLY A 493 -0.17 -40.70 17.40
CA GLY A 493 -0.08 -41.55 16.23
C GLY A 493 -0.96 -42.80 16.32
N TRP A 494 -1.35 -43.31 15.15
CA TRP A 494 -1.80 -44.68 14.98
C TRP A 494 -1.16 -45.30 13.74
N LEU A 495 -0.37 -46.34 14.02
CA LEU A 495 0.12 -47.34 13.08
C LEU A 495 -1.06 -48.08 12.45
N GLY A 496 -0.88 -48.42 11.17
CA GLY A 496 -1.93 -48.94 10.30
C GLY A 496 -2.31 -50.40 10.52
N GLN A 497 -3.31 -50.83 9.75
CA GLN A 497 -3.48 -52.23 9.36
C GLN A 497 -4.05 -52.33 7.94
N ARG A 498 -3.49 -53.29 7.20
CA ARG A 498 -3.81 -53.73 5.84
C ARG A 498 -5.18 -54.45 5.79
N PRO A 499 -5.83 -54.54 4.61
CA PRO A 499 -6.92 -55.49 4.42
C PRO A 499 -6.37 -56.89 4.06
N LEU A 500 -6.86 -57.91 4.77
CA LEU A 500 -6.71 -59.32 4.41
C LEU A 500 -7.94 -59.78 3.64
N SER A 501 -7.66 -60.55 2.60
CA SER A 501 -8.58 -61.21 1.69
C SER A 501 -9.28 -62.43 2.31
N ALA A 502 -10.52 -62.65 1.86
CA ALA A 502 -11.13 -63.92 1.44
C ALA A 502 -11.87 -64.84 2.44
N ARG A 503 -13.18 -64.98 2.11
CA ARG A 503 -13.99 -66.22 1.90
C ARG A 503 -14.60 -66.98 3.09
N ARG A 504 -15.93 -67.14 2.93
CA ARG A 504 -16.83 -68.30 3.13
C ARG A 504 -16.71 -69.11 4.43
N GLY A 505 -17.86 -69.24 5.10
CA GLY A 505 -18.13 -70.16 6.19
C GLY A 505 -19.23 -69.59 7.05
#